data_AF-A0A4R6MLI6-F1
#
_entry.id   AF-A0A4R6MLI6-F1
#
_cell.length_a   1.000
_cell.length_b   1.000
_cell.length_c   1.000
_cell.angle_alpha   90.00
_cell.angle_beta   90.00
_cell.angle_gamma   90.00
#
_symmetry.space_group_name_H-M   'P 1'
#
loop_
_entity.id
_entity.type
_entity.pdbx_description
1 polymer ?
#
loop_
_entity_poly.entity_id
_entity_poly.type
_entity_poly.pdbx_seq_one_letter_code
_entity_poly.pdbx_strand_id
1 'polypeptide(L)'
;MKKITLLLILLLGVSSYSQEKKFFQSAPEKLTIPQQAFMVMVGVNYPEFSKPASIVNIYDDKKQIAESYLEYQEPPNKCDDYLIVMQSDSKRLDYELNYGAGNGNLTVKGSIYLVDSNVYKLEISTKGKTKNFVQLYKNGKEVYSENPYKGLN
;
A
#
# COMPACT_ATOMS: atom_id res chain seq x y z
N MET A 1 -25.35 -22.26 -14.00
CA MET A 1 -24.58 -21.03 -13.69
C MET A 1 -23.13 -21.42 -13.41
N LYS A 2 -22.25 -21.30 -14.42
CA LYS A 2 -20.81 -21.57 -14.33
C LYS A 2 -20.12 -20.48 -15.12
N LYS A 3 -19.49 -19.48 -14.46
CA LYS A 3 -18.65 -18.46 -15.12
C LYS A 3 -17.90 -17.48 -14.18
N ILE A 4 -17.57 -17.86 -12.94
CA ILE A 4 -16.84 -16.94 -12.01
C ILE A 4 -15.47 -17.48 -11.57
N THR A 5 -15.11 -18.71 -11.93
CA THR A 5 -13.90 -19.35 -11.38
C THR A 5 -12.58 -18.98 -12.08
N LEU A 6 -12.60 -18.19 -13.16
CA LEU A 6 -11.39 -17.91 -13.95
C LEU A 6 -10.74 -16.53 -13.67
N LEU A 7 -11.40 -15.63 -12.95
CA LEU A 7 -10.85 -14.28 -12.71
C LEU A 7 -9.88 -14.21 -11.52
N LEU A 8 -9.89 -15.18 -10.61
CA LEU A 8 -9.04 -15.16 -9.41
C LEU A 8 -7.57 -15.58 -9.69
N ILE A 9 -7.30 -16.28 -10.78
CA ILE A 9 -5.98 -16.88 -11.05
C ILE A 9 -5.03 -15.90 -11.76
N LEU A 10 -5.54 -14.80 -12.31
CA LEU A 10 -4.72 -13.78 -12.98
C LEU A 10 -4.03 -12.79 -12.02
N LEU A 11 -4.27 -12.88 -10.71
CA LEU A 11 -3.62 -12.04 -9.69
C LEU A 11 -2.33 -12.64 -9.10
N LEU A 12 -1.94 -13.86 -9.53
CA LEU A 12 -0.73 -14.54 -9.03
C LEU A 12 0.55 -14.19 -9.79
N GLY A 13 0.47 -13.25 -10.74
CA GLY A 13 1.64 -12.62 -11.36
C GLY A 13 2.29 -11.61 -10.43
N VAL A 14 2.62 -12.00 -9.19
CA VAL A 14 3.56 -11.23 -8.37
C VAL A 14 4.94 -11.44 -8.95
N SER A 15 5.26 -10.65 -9.97
CA SER A 15 6.65 -10.40 -10.33
C SER A 15 7.38 -9.97 -9.07
N SER A 16 8.24 -10.84 -8.57
CA SER A 16 9.23 -10.55 -7.54
C SER A 16 10.20 -9.52 -8.10
N TYR A 17 9.78 -8.26 -8.18
CA TYR A 17 10.69 -7.15 -8.31
C TYR A 17 11.37 -7.02 -6.95
N SER A 18 12.49 -7.74 -6.80
CA SER A 18 13.54 -7.25 -5.91
C SER A 18 13.99 -5.94 -6.55
N GLN A 19 13.35 -4.84 -6.16
CA GLN A 19 13.88 -3.53 -6.46
C GLN A 19 15.15 -3.43 -5.61
N GLU A 20 16.30 -3.69 -6.24
CA GLU A 20 17.46 -2.86 -5.97
C GLU A 20 16.93 -1.43 -5.86
N LYS A 21 17.19 -0.72 -4.75
CA LYS A 21 16.82 0.69 -4.59
C LYS A 21 17.29 1.40 -5.86
N LYS A 22 16.38 1.58 -6.83
CA LYS A 22 16.61 2.43 -7.97
C LYS A 22 16.71 3.78 -7.32
N PHE A 23 17.94 4.26 -7.15
CA PHE A 23 18.20 5.62 -6.72
C PHE A 23 17.73 6.51 -7.87
N PHE A 24 16.43 6.77 -7.90
CA PHE A 24 15.87 7.75 -8.80
C PHE A 24 16.31 9.12 -8.27
N GLN A 25 17.19 9.79 -9.00
CA GLN A 25 17.53 11.19 -8.74
C GLN A 25 16.35 12.07 -9.14
N SER A 26 15.32 12.12 -8.32
CA SER A 26 14.21 13.06 -8.47
C SER A 26 14.05 13.81 -7.17
N ALA A 27 13.98 15.14 -7.27
CA ALA A 27 13.84 15.99 -6.11
C ALA A 27 12.46 15.79 -5.47
N PRO A 28 12.35 15.80 -4.13
CA PRO A 28 11.06 15.81 -3.48
C PRO A 28 10.22 17.02 -3.90
N GLU A 29 8.97 16.77 -4.25
CA GLU A 29 7.97 17.76 -4.66
C GLU A 29 6.87 17.87 -3.61
N LYS A 30 6.10 18.96 -3.66
CA LYS A 30 4.87 19.10 -2.87
C LYS A 30 3.76 18.32 -3.55
N LEU A 31 2.91 17.67 -2.76
CA LEU A 31 1.68 17.06 -3.26
C LEU A 31 0.80 18.13 -3.93
N THR A 32 0.18 17.78 -5.05
CA THR A 32 -0.85 18.60 -5.71
C THR A 32 -2.13 18.63 -4.87
N ILE A 33 -3.05 19.55 -5.18
CA ILE A 33 -4.34 19.67 -4.46
C ILE A 33 -5.14 18.35 -4.46
N PRO A 34 -5.32 17.64 -5.61
CA PRO A 34 -6.03 16.35 -5.60
C PRO A 34 -5.36 15.30 -4.71
N GLN A 35 -4.03 15.23 -4.74
CA GLN A 35 -3.25 14.29 -3.93
C GLN A 35 -3.40 14.62 -2.43
N GLN A 36 -3.32 15.90 -2.05
CA GLN A 36 -3.55 16.32 -0.67
C GLN A 36 -4.97 15.98 -0.20
N ALA A 37 -5.99 16.24 -1.02
CA ALA A 37 -7.38 15.92 -0.67
C ALA A 37 -7.58 14.41 -0.45
N PHE A 38 -6.96 13.58 -1.30
CA PHE A 38 -6.96 12.14 -1.10
C PHE A 38 -6.26 11.73 0.21
N MET A 39 -5.07 12.26 0.47
CA MET A 39 -4.33 11.95 1.70
C MET A 39 -5.04 12.42 2.97
N VAL A 40 -5.85 13.48 2.91
CA VAL A 40 -6.72 13.87 4.04
C VAL A 40 -7.78 12.80 4.31
N MET A 41 -8.46 12.29 3.28
CA MET A 41 -9.44 11.20 3.44
C MET A 41 -8.79 9.92 3.97
N VAL A 42 -7.59 9.59 3.46
CA VAL A 42 -6.79 8.47 3.98
C VAL A 42 -6.50 8.68 5.46
N GLY A 43 -5.92 9.82 5.84
CA GLY A 43 -5.51 10.09 7.23
C GLY A 43 -6.66 10.16 8.23
N VAL A 44 -7.88 10.51 7.81
CA VAL A 44 -9.07 10.44 8.66
C VAL A 44 -9.44 9.00 9.03
N ASN A 45 -9.22 8.05 8.12
CA ASN A 45 -9.64 6.65 8.29
C ASN A 45 -8.50 5.70 8.68
N TYR A 46 -7.27 6.04 8.30
CA TYR A 46 -6.03 5.29 8.49
C TYR A 46 -4.91 6.27 8.90
N PRO A 47 -4.92 6.75 10.16
CA PRO A 47 -4.03 7.83 10.63
C PRO A 47 -2.54 7.54 10.48
N GLU A 48 -2.15 6.26 10.43
CA GLU A 48 -0.78 5.83 10.22
C GLU A 48 -0.20 6.26 8.86
N PHE A 49 -1.05 6.51 7.87
CA PHE A 49 -0.69 7.01 6.53
C PHE A 49 -0.98 8.51 6.39
N SER A 50 -1.23 9.23 7.49
CA SER A 50 -1.55 10.64 7.43
C SER A 50 -0.31 11.49 7.14
N LYS A 51 -0.51 12.57 6.36
CA LYS A 51 0.46 13.67 6.17
C LYS A 51 1.85 13.21 5.66
N PRO A 52 1.95 12.73 4.41
CA PRO A 52 3.25 12.55 3.78
C PRO A 52 3.99 13.90 3.74
N ALA A 53 5.30 13.85 3.96
CA ALA A 53 6.19 15.00 3.94
C ALA A 53 6.35 15.57 2.53
N SER A 54 6.44 14.68 1.55
CA SER A 54 6.68 15.01 0.14
C SER A 54 6.28 13.86 -0.78
N ILE A 55 6.29 14.12 -2.08
CA ILE A 55 6.14 13.12 -3.13
C ILE A 55 7.34 13.17 -4.06
N VAL A 56 7.86 12.01 -4.46
CA VAL A 56 8.95 11.88 -5.44
C VAL A 56 8.35 11.33 -6.72
N ASN A 57 8.33 12.14 -7.77
CA ASN A 57 7.80 11.75 -9.08
C ASN A 57 8.92 11.24 -9.97
N ILE A 58 8.70 10.07 -10.60
CA ILE A 58 9.56 9.53 -11.64
C ILE A 58 8.94 9.89 -12.97
N TYR A 59 9.73 10.49 -13.85
CA TYR A 59 9.29 10.92 -15.16
C TYR A 59 9.79 9.97 -16.24
N ASP A 60 8.93 9.67 -17.21
CA ASP A 60 9.32 8.95 -18.42
C ASP A 60 10.10 9.85 -19.40
N ASP A 61 10.53 9.28 -20.53
CA ASP A 61 11.25 10.00 -21.58
C ASP A 61 10.43 11.16 -22.20
N LYS A 62 9.10 11.15 -22.03
CA LYS A 62 8.17 12.19 -22.48
C LYS A 62 7.86 13.21 -21.38
N LYS A 63 8.56 13.14 -20.25
CA LYS A 63 8.34 13.99 -19.06
C LYS A 63 6.95 13.85 -18.44
N GLN A 64 6.31 12.70 -18.61
CA GLN A 64 5.07 12.34 -17.94
C GLN A 64 5.40 11.58 -16.66
N ILE A 65 4.58 11.73 -15.62
CA ILE A 65 4.75 11.00 -14.38
C ILE A 65 4.47 9.51 -14.65
N ALA A 66 5.50 8.68 -14.49
CA ALA A 66 5.43 7.23 -14.59
C ALA A 66 5.05 6.61 -13.24
N GLU A 67 5.71 7.05 -12.16
CA GLU A 67 5.47 6.57 -10.79
C GLU A 67 5.59 7.73 -9.80
N SER A 68 4.87 7.66 -8.68
CA SER A 68 4.92 8.66 -7.62
C SER A 68 5.08 7.98 -6.27
N TYR A 69 6.14 8.28 -5.53
CA TYR A 69 6.42 7.70 -4.22
C TYR A 69 6.15 8.71 -3.11
N LEU A 70 5.45 8.30 -2.06
CA LEU A 70 5.22 9.14 -0.88
C LEU A 70 6.35 8.94 0.13
N GLU A 71 6.87 10.05 0.64
CA GLU A 71 7.86 10.07 1.71
C GLU A 71 7.27 10.63 3.00
N TYR A 72 7.62 10.04 4.13
CA TYR A 72 7.15 10.44 5.45
C TYR A 72 8.32 10.86 6.33
N GLN A 73 8.09 11.79 7.27
CA GLN A 73 9.10 12.15 8.27
C GLN A 73 9.37 11.00 9.23
N GLU A 74 8.32 10.25 9.58
CA GLU A 74 8.39 9.03 10.37
C GLU A 74 7.73 7.88 9.59
N PRO A 75 8.31 6.67 9.57
CA PRO A 75 7.73 5.53 8.88
C PRO A 75 6.30 5.21 9.36
N PRO A 76 5.34 5.05 8.42
CA PRO A 76 4.00 4.57 8.75
C PRO A 76 4.03 3.26 9.53
N ASN A 77 3.12 3.10 10.49
CA ASN A 77 3.05 1.93 11.38
C ASN A 77 4.37 1.57 12.09
N LYS A 78 5.33 2.51 12.20
CA LYS A 78 6.65 2.29 12.81
C LYS A 78 7.38 1.08 12.21
N CYS A 79 7.23 0.86 10.90
CA CYS A 79 7.98 -0.16 10.18
C CYS A 79 9.46 0.24 10.04
N ASP A 80 10.31 -0.73 9.72
CA ASP A 80 11.76 -0.49 9.54
C ASP A 80 12.08 0.07 8.15
N ASP A 81 11.31 -0.34 7.15
CA ASP A 81 11.42 0.15 5.77
C ASP A 81 10.05 0.13 5.09
N TYR A 82 9.84 1.03 4.14
CA TYR A 82 8.58 1.12 3.40
C TYR A 82 8.78 1.53 1.94
N LEU A 83 7.80 1.13 1.12
CA LEU A 83 7.58 1.67 -0.21
C LEU A 83 6.09 2.01 -0.32
N ILE A 84 5.77 3.27 -0.62
CA ILE A 84 4.38 3.73 -0.76
C ILE A 84 4.24 4.47 -2.08
N VAL A 85 3.42 3.93 -2.98
CA VAL A 85 3.19 4.44 -4.33
C VAL A 85 1.81 5.07 -4.40
N MET A 86 1.73 6.31 -4.86
CA MET A 86 0.46 6.96 -5.20
C MET A 86 0.15 6.73 -6.68
N GLN A 87 -1.03 6.21 -6.95
CA GLN A 87 -1.51 6.03 -8.32
C GLN A 87 -1.85 7.38 -8.98
N SER A 88 -1.69 7.45 -10.29
CA SER A 88 -1.80 8.69 -11.08
C SER A 88 -3.18 9.37 -10.98
N ASP A 89 -4.23 8.61 -10.70
CA ASP A 89 -5.58 9.13 -10.50
C ASP A 89 -5.81 9.79 -9.14
N SER A 90 -4.83 9.74 -8.24
CA SER A 90 -4.91 10.23 -6.86
C SER A 90 -6.09 9.63 -6.07
N LYS A 91 -6.45 8.38 -6.34
CA LYS A 91 -7.53 7.66 -5.62
C LYS A 91 -7.07 6.35 -4.99
N ARG A 92 -5.81 5.98 -5.19
CA ARG A 92 -5.22 4.76 -4.63
C ARG A 92 -3.78 4.96 -4.19
N LEU A 93 -3.46 4.37 -3.05
CA LEU A 93 -2.11 4.10 -2.58
C LEU A 93 -1.88 2.60 -2.63
N ASP A 94 -0.70 2.19 -3.08
CA ASP A 94 -0.17 0.84 -2.89
C ASP A 94 1.02 0.93 -1.96
N TYR A 95 1.17 -0.04 -1.06
CA TYR A 95 2.25 -0.01 -0.08
C TYR A 95 2.82 -1.38 0.22
N GLU A 96 4.08 -1.36 0.61
CA GLU A 96 4.81 -2.45 1.21
C GLU A 96 5.54 -1.93 2.45
N LEU A 97 5.29 -2.57 3.60
CA LEU A 97 5.92 -2.27 4.88
C LEU A 97 6.73 -3.48 5.31
N ASN A 98 7.98 -3.26 5.69
CA ASN A 98 8.88 -4.30 6.15
C ASN A 98 9.21 -4.10 7.63
N TYR A 99 9.09 -5.19 8.39
CA TYR A 99 9.41 -5.25 9.81
C TYR A 99 10.48 -6.32 10.04
N GLY A 100 11.55 -5.94 10.73
CA GLY A 100 12.74 -6.74 10.96
C GLY A 100 12.55 -7.88 11.97
N ALA A 101 13.69 -8.43 12.41
CA ALA A 101 13.76 -9.68 13.14
C ALA A 101 12.92 -9.71 14.44
N GLY A 102 12.79 -8.57 15.14
CA GLY A 102 12.00 -8.46 16.36
C GLY A 102 10.50 -8.77 16.18
N ASN A 103 9.97 -8.59 14.97
CA ASN A 103 8.57 -8.87 14.62
C ASN A 103 8.41 -10.19 13.83
N GLY A 104 9.48 -10.97 13.71
CA GLY A 104 9.51 -12.25 13.01
C GLY A 104 9.57 -12.12 11.48
N ASN A 105 10.24 -11.06 10.98
CA ASN A 105 10.37 -10.76 9.55
C ASN A 105 9.00 -10.71 8.87
N LEU A 106 8.18 -9.76 9.31
CA LEU A 106 6.85 -9.52 8.78
C LEU A 106 6.95 -8.55 7.61
N THR A 107 6.31 -8.89 6.50
CA THR A 107 6.08 -7.96 5.39
C THR A 107 4.59 -7.76 5.25
N VAL A 108 4.13 -6.51 5.14
CA VAL A 108 2.73 -6.17 4.91
C VAL A 108 2.63 -5.47 3.56
N LYS A 109 1.90 -6.05 2.63
CA LYS A 109 1.56 -5.43 1.34
C LYS A 109 0.10 -5.04 1.35
N GLY A 110 -0.26 -3.92 0.76
CA GLY A 110 -1.64 -3.50 0.74
C GLY A 110 -1.94 -2.36 -0.20
N SER A 111 -3.22 -1.98 -0.20
CA SER A 111 -3.72 -0.85 -0.95
C SER A 111 -4.75 -0.08 -0.15
N ILE A 112 -4.70 1.24 -0.20
CA ILE A 112 -5.77 2.12 0.29
C ILE A 112 -6.40 2.80 -0.92
N TYR A 113 -7.72 2.72 -1.08
CA TYR A 113 -8.38 3.27 -2.25
C TYR A 113 -9.78 3.81 -1.96
N LEU A 114 -10.23 4.77 -2.79
CA LEU A 114 -11.56 5.36 -2.72
C LEU A 114 -12.55 4.63 -3.61
N VAL A 115 -13.70 4.28 -3.05
CA VAL A 115 -14.89 3.88 -3.80
C VAL A 115 -16.06 4.70 -3.30
N ASP A 116 -16.60 5.54 -4.17
CA ASP A 116 -17.59 6.57 -3.83
C ASP A 116 -17.10 7.46 -2.67
N SER A 117 -17.82 7.48 -1.56
CA SER A 117 -17.47 8.23 -0.34
C SER A 117 -16.75 7.37 0.72
N ASN A 118 -16.36 6.15 0.38
CA ASN A 118 -15.73 5.23 1.32
C ASN A 118 -14.24 5.05 1.01
N VAL A 119 -13.44 4.98 2.07
CA VAL A 119 -12.02 4.64 1.99
C VAL A 119 -11.86 3.18 2.40
N TYR A 120 -11.32 2.37 1.50
CA TYR A 120 -11.04 0.97 1.73
C TYR A 120 -9.55 0.76 1.94
N LYS A 121 -9.17 -0.18 2.81
CA LYS A 121 -7.79 -0.66 2.99
C LYS A 121 -7.77 -2.17 2.91
N LEU A 122 -7.00 -2.73 1.98
CA LEU A 122 -6.73 -4.16 1.87
C LEU A 122 -5.30 -4.42 2.33
N GLU A 123 -5.12 -5.37 3.23
CA GLU A 123 -3.82 -5.77 3.77
C GLU A 123 -3.58 -7.26 3.58
N ILE A 124 -2.36 -7.58 3.16
CA ILE A 124 -1.81 -8.93 3.10
C ILE A 124 -0.54 -8.92 3.94
N SER A 125 -0.60 -9.54 5.10
CA SER A 125 0.56 -9.72 5.97
C SER A 125 1.19 -11.09 5.72
N THR A 126 2.49 -11.13 5.47
CA THR A 126 3.26 -12.37 5.31
C THR A 126 4.27 -12.47 6.43
N LYS A 127 4.20 -13.55 7.23
CA LYS A 127 5.16 -13.83 8.31
C LYS A 127 5.93 -15.12 8.03
N GLY A 128 7.24 -15.03 7.84
CA GLY A 128 8.06 -16.16 7.39
C GLY A 128 7.72 -16.60 5.95
N LYS A 129 7.98 -17.87 5.59
CA LYS A 129 7.97 -18.31 4.19
C LYS A 129 6.58 -18.62 3.57
N THR A 130 5.52 -18.80 4.36
CA THR A 130 4.27 -19.39 3.82
C THR A 130 2.96 -18.88 4.43
N LYS A 131 3.01 -17.97 5.41
CA LYS A 131 1.84 -17.63 6.21
C LYS A 131 1.33 -16.25 5.83
N ASN A 132 0.23 -16.23 5.07
CA ASN A 132 -0.45 -15.02 4.63
C ASN A 132 -1.71 -14.78 5.47
N PHE A 133 -1.94 -13.53 5.87
CA PHE A 133 -3.13 -13.06 6.53
C PHE A 133 -3.74 -11.97 5.66
N VAL A 134 -5.04 -12.05 5.38
CA VAL A 134 -5.73 -11.06 4.54
C VAL A 134 -6.76 -10.33 5.37
N GLN A 135 -6.72 -9.00 5.36
CA GLN A 135 -7.68 -8.16 6.07
C GLN A 135 -8.21 -7.06 5.15
N LEU A 136 -9.51 -6.81 5.21
CA LEU A 136 -10.16 -5.71 4.51
C LEU A 136 -10.83 -4.80 5.53
N TYR A 137 -10.59 -3.50 5.35
CA TYR A 137 -11.19 -2.45 6.16
C TYR A 137 -12.01 -1.53 5.27
N LYS A 138 -13.09 -0.99 5.85
CA LYS A 138 -13.90 0.08 5.27
C LYS A 138 -14.00 1.20 6.30
N ASN A 139 -13.57 2.41 5.95
CA ASN A 139 -13.57 3.60 6.80
C ASN A 139 -12.97 3.32 8.20
N GLY A 140 -11.79 2.70 8.21
CA GLY A 140 -11.08 2.33 9.45
C GLY A 140 -11.63 1.12 10.21
N LYS A 141 -12.75 0.52 9.79
CA LYS A 141 -13.34 -0.67 10.45
C LYS A 141 -13.05 -1.94 9.66
N GLU A 142 -12.59 -2.99 10.34
CA GLU A 142 -12.42 -4.32 9.73
C GLU A 142 -13.79 -4.85 9.29
N VAL A 143 -13.88 -5.31 8.05
CA VAL A 143 -15.10 -5.91 7.47
C VAL A 143 -14.87 -7.34 6.98
N TYR A 144 -13.61 -7.75 6.80
CA TYR A 144 -13.22 -9.11 6.47
C TYR A 144 -11.84 -9.40 7.05
N SER A 145 -11.65 -10.63 7.53
CA SER A 145 -10.37 -11.13 8.00
C SER A 145 -10.27 -12.62 7.75
N GLU A 146 -9.19 -13.02 7.07
CA GLU A 146 -8.80 -14.39 6.87
C GLU A 146 -7.47 -14.62 7.58
N ASN A 147 -7.56 -15.28 8.73
CA ASN A 147 -6.43 -15.63 9.56
C ASN A 147 -6.29 -17.17 9.54
N PRO A 148 -5.19 -17.73 8.99
CA PRO A 148 -4.99 -19.18 8.91
C PRO A 148 -4.86 -19.88 10.27
N TYR A 149 -4.79 -19.12 11.39
CA TYR A 149 -4.75 -19.65 12.75
C TYR A 149 -6.08 -19.54 13.51
N LYS A 150 -7.12 -18.99 12.89
CA LYS A 150 -8.42 -18.84 13.57
C LYS A 150 -8.97 -20.22 13.94
N GLY A 151 -9.10 -20.49 15.23
CA GLY A 151 -9.61 -21.77 15.75
C GLY A 151 -8.53 -22.82 16.10
N LEU A 152 -7.25 -22.47 16.01
CA LEU A 152 -6.15 -23.29 16.55
C LEU A 152 -5.84 -22.87 17.99
N ASN A 153 -6.76 -23.12 18.90
CA ASN A 153 -6.53 -23.07 20.36
C ASN A 153 -6.78 -24.46 20.94
#